data_AF-A0AAW9CRZ3-F1
#
_entry.id   AF-A0AAW9CRZ3-F1
#
_cell.length_a   1.000
_cell.length_b   1.000
_cell.length_c   1.000
_cell.angle_alpha   90.00
_cell.angle_beta   90.00
_cell.angle_gamma   90.00
#
_symmetry.space_group_name_H-M   'P 1'
#
loop_
_entity.id
_entity.type
_entity.pdbx_description
1 polymer ?
#
loop_
_entity_poly.entity_id
_entity_poly.type
_entity_poly.pdbx_seq_one_letter_code
_entity_poly.pdbx_strand_id
1 'polypeptide(L)'
;MPLGTGSQVIVFDTAKVGRAALKTTDVQFQIYQKQFQTVAALANKPGMSTTIFTNHHPILAFAPIPGSTPAPGNLALQSVMSSLYAQAYYPPGVQVALHGHVHDFQAINFASGHPATIVSGNGGDNLDVALPDPFPANLTPAPGVVIDKLSHNNSFGFLIMERRAAPARGWTFKAYTAAGKLLASCDQAGTTLTCDKTGFVAP
;
A
#
# COMPACT_ATOMS: atom_id res chain seq x y z
N MET A 1 16.21 7.50 -16.06
CA MET A 1 16.48 8.56 -15.06
C MET A 1 16.50 7.91 -13.68
N PRO A 2 17.59 8.00 -12.91
CA PRO A 2 17.57 7.56 -11.51
C PRO A 2 16.60 8.43 -10.70
N LEU A 3 15.85 7.85 -9.75
CA LEU A 3 15.04 8.59 -8.76
C LEU A 3 15.96 9.14 -7.64
N GLY A 4 17.05 9.77 -8.10
CA GLY A 4 18.27 10.08 -7.37
C GLY A 4 19.01 8.87 -6.78
N THR A 5 19.86 9.10 -5.77
CA THR A 5 20.97 8.20 -5.40
C THR A 5 20.62 7.07 -4.42
N GLY A 6 19.39 6.99 -3.92
CA GLY A 6 19.02 6.03 -2.89
C GLY A 6 17.54 5.65 -2.88
N SER A 7 16.84 5.84 -4.00
CA SER A 7 15.43 5.44 -4.13
C SER A 7 15.20 4.58 -5.37
N GLN A 8 14.31 3.61 -5.23
CA GLN A 8 13.86 2.76 -6.33
C GLN A 8 12.36 2.45 -6.23
N VAL A 9 11.78 2.12 -7.37
CA VAL A 9 10.41 1.61 -7.48
C VAL A 9 10.49 0.20 -8.04
N ILE A 10 9.83 -0.75 -7.39
CA ILE A 10 9.69 -2.13 -7.87
C ILE A 10 8.24 -2.34 -8.27
N VAL A 11 8.01 -2.59 -9.55
CA VAL A 11 6.68 -2.87 -10.09
C VAL A 11 6.45 -4.38 -10.10
N PHE A 12 5.38 -4.81 -9.45
CA PHE A 12 4.95 -6.21 -9.39
C PHE A 12 3.63 -6.37 -10.14
N ASP A 13 3.66 -7.11 -11.25
CA ASP A 13 2.48 -7.33 -12.08
C ASP A 13 1.47 -8.22 -11.35
N THR A 14 0.22 -7.79 -11.31
CA THR A 14 -0.89 -8.53 -10.70
C THR A 14 -2.11 -8.60 -11.61
N ALA A 15 -1.95 -8.34 -12.91
CA ALA A 15 -3.06 -8.27 -13.86
C ALA A 15 -3.90 -9.56 -13.95
N LYS A 16 -3.32 -10.72 -13.59
CA LYS A 16 -3.98 -12.03 -13.64
C LYS A 16 -4.36 -12.58 -12.27
N VAL A 17 -4.22 -11.81 -11.19
CA VAL A 17 -4.44 -12.35 -9.84
C VAL A 17 -5.94 -12.59 -9.60
N GLY A 18 -6.25 -13.74 -8.98
CA GLY A 18 -7.59 -13.99 -8.45
C GLY A 18 -7.85 -13.27 -7.12
N ARG A 19 -9.03 -13.53 -6.54
CA ARG A 19 -9.42 -13.01 -5.23
C ARG A 19 -9.21 -14.01 -4.09
N ALA A 20 -9.37 -15.30 -4.36
CA ALA A 20 -9.27 -16.35 -3.36
C ALA A 20 -7.81 -16.68 -3.03
N ALA A 21 -7.54 -17.05 -1.78
CA ALA A 21 -6.23 -17.57 -1.38
C ALA A 21 -5.80 -18.75 -2.26
N LEU A 22 -4.54 -18.75 -2.68
CA LEU A 22 -3.98 -19.78 -3.56
C LEU A 22 -3.34 -20.88 -2.72
N LYS A 23 -3.44 -22.12 -3.18
CA LYS A 23 -2.70 -23.26 -2.60
C LYS A 23 -1.29 -23.27 -3.16
N THR A 24 -0.34 -23.78 -2.36
CA THR A 24 1.07 -23.91 -2.78
C THR A 24 1.26 -24.82 -4.00
N THR A 25 0.31 -25.70 -4.27
CA THR A 25 0.26 -26.58 -5.44
C THR A 25 -0.27 -25.90 -6.70
N ASP A 26 -0.87 -24.71 -6.59
CA ASP A 26 -1.44 -24.01 -7.74
C ASP A 26 -0.31 -23.42 -8.60
N VAL A 27 -0.42 -23.58 -9.93
CA VAL A 27 0.55 -23.02 -10.88
C VAL A 27 0.67 -21.50 -10.71
N GLN A 28 -0.45 -20.82 -10.48
CA GLN A 28 -0.47 -19.38 -10.25
C GLN A 28 0.29 -18.97 -8.98
N PHE A 29 0.18 -19.75 -7.90
CA PHE A 29 0.93 -19.51 -6.66
C PHE A 29 2.43 -19.57 -6.94
N GLN A 30 2.89 -20.63 -7.61
CA GLN A 30 4.31 -20.85 -7.90
C GLN A 30 4.90 -19.75 -8.78
N ILE A 31 4.12 -19.26 -9.76
CA ILE A 31 4.52 -18.13 -10.61
C ILE A 31 4.68 -16.86 -9.77
N TYR A 32 3.68 -16.48 -8.99
CA TYR A 32 3.76 -15.28 -8.16
C TYR A 32 4.83 -15.40 -7.09
N GLN A 33 5.04 -16.58 -6.50
CA GLN A 33 6.10 -16.80 -5.51
C GLN A 33 7.48 -16.56 -6.13
N LYS A 34 7.73 -17.09 -7.32
CA LYS A 34 8.99 -16.87 -8.05
C LYS A 34 9.20 -15.39 -8.43
N GLN A 35 8.14 -14.72 -8.86
CA GLN A 35 8.20 -13.28 -9.14
C GLN A 35 8.47 -12.48 -7.85
N PHE A 36 7.88 -12.88 -6.71
CA PHE A 36 8.07 -12.20 -5.45
C PHE A 36 9.47 -12.43 -4.83
N GLN A 37 10.10 -13.59 -5.10
CA GLN A 37 11.53 -13.78 -4.83
C GLN A 37 12.40 -12.82 -5.64
N THR A 38 11.99 -12.45 -6.86
CA THR A 38 12.69 -11.42 -7.65
C THR A 38 12.52 -10.03 -7.01
N VAL A 39 11.32 -9.71 -6.51
CA VAL A 39 11.09 -8.49 -5.72
C VAL A 39 12.03 -8.44 -4.52
N ALA A 40 12.21 -9.55 -3.80
CA ALA A 40 13.12 -9.63 -2.67
C ALA A 40 14.58 -9.37 -3.04
N ALA A 41 15.06 -9.94 -4.15
CA ALA A 41 16.41 -9.69 -4.64
C ALA A 41 16.61 -8.21 -5.00
N LEU A 42 15.62 -7.58 -5.62
CA LEU A 42 15.65 -6.15 -5.96
C LEU A 42 15.57 -5.25 -4.72
N ALA A 43 14.73 -5.59 -3.74
CA ALA A 43 14.57 -4.83 -2.50
C ALA A 43 15.85 -4.83 -1.64
N ASN A 44 16.66 -5.89 -1.74
CA ASN A 44 17.94 -6.01 -1.05
C ASN A 44 19.13 -5.35 -1.78
N LYS A 45 18.89 -4.62 -2.88
CA LYS A 45 19.96 -3.97 -3.64
C LYS A 45 20.72 -2.96 -2.76
N PRO A 46 22.06 -3.10 -2.63
CA PRO A 46 22.87 -2.17 -1.83
C PRO A 46 22.74 -0.71 -2.30
N GLY A 47 22.83 0.21 -1.35
CA GLY A 47 22.71 1.65 -1.60
C GLY A 47 21.28 2.17 -1.70
N MET A 48 20.26 1.30 -1.66
CA MET A 48 18.87 1.72 -1.62
C MET A 48 18.45 2.05 -0.19
N SER A 49 17.95 3.27 0.01
CA SER A 49 17.45 3.78 1.29
C SER A 49 15.93 3.89 1.33
N THR A 50 15.28 3.89 0.15
CA THR A 50 13.82 3.83 0.01
C THR A 50 13.44 3.03 -1.23
N THR A 51 12.82 1.88 -1.02
CA THR A 51 12.17 1.07 -2.04
C THR A 51 10.67 1.24 -1.89
N ILE A 52 10.03 1.75 -2.94
CA ILE A 52 8.58 1.77 -3.08
C ILE A 52 8.19 0.52 -3.87
N PHE A 53 7.48 -0.39 -3.22
CA PHE A 53 6.84 -1.50 -3.91
C PHE A 53 5.53 -1.00 -4.51
N THR A 54 5.22 -1.35 -5.75
CA THR A 54 3.94 -1.00 -6.35
C THR A 54 3.36 -2.12 -7.19
N ASN A 55 2.04 -2.28 -7.09
CA ASN A 55 1.23 -3.17 -7.88
C ASN A 55 -0.21 -2.64 -7.95
N HIS A 56 -1.06 -3.25 -8.76
CA HIS A 56 -2.44 -2.81 -8.89
C HIS A 56 -3.28 -3.14 -7.64
N HIS A 57 -3.31 -4.41 -7.22
CA HIS A 57 -4.23 -4.89 -6.16
C HIS A 57 -3.65 -4.73 -4.74
N PRO A 58 -4.32 -4.04 -3.80
CA PRO A 58 -3.78 -3.83 -2.46
C PRO A 58 -3.55 -5.12 -1.67
N ILE A 59 -2.43 -5.17 -0.93
CA ILE A 59 -2.06 -6.32 -0.10
C ILE A 59 -2.47 -6.09 1.35
N LEU A 60 -2.06 -4.95 1.92
CA LEU A 60 -2.33 -4.56 3.30
C LEU A 60 -3.16 -3.27 3.29
N ALA A 61 -4.38 -3.36 2.76
CA ALA A 61 -5.37 -2.28 2.73
C ALA A 61 -6.78 -2.89 2.71
N PHE A 62 -7.80 -2.07 2.46
CA PHE A 62 -9.19 -2.51 2.49
C PHE A 62 -9.91 -2.22 1.17
N ALA A 63 -10.87 -3.07 0.81
CA ALA A 63 -11.87 -2.75 -0.19
C ALA A 63 -13.20 -2.48 0.53
N PRO A 64 -13.78 -1.27 0.45
CA PRO A 64 -15.04 -0.96 1.10
C PRO A 64 -16.19 -1.76 0.46
N ILE A 65 -17.18 -2.13 1.28
CA ILE A 65 -18.39 -2.82 0.83
C ILE A 65 -19.60 -2.02 1.33
N PRO A 66 -20.52 -1.58 0.45
CA PRO A 66 -21.71 -0.84 0.87
C PRO A 66 -22.52 -1.59 1.93
N GLY A 67 -22.72 -0.96 3.09
CA GLY A 67 -23.51 -1.51 4.20
C GLY A 67 -22.91 -2.74 4.89
N SER A 68 -21.63 -3.05 4.67
CA SER A 68 -20.97 -4.23 5.25
C SER A 68 -19.56 -3.91 5.72
N THR A 69 -18.93 -4.88 6.39
CA THR A 69 -17.53 -4.79 6.79
C THR A 69 -16.64 -4.73 5.55
N PRO A 70 -15.68 -3.77 5.46
CA PRO A 70 -14.70 -3.75 4.38
C PRO A 70 -13.96 -5.08 4.25
N ALA A 71 -13.76 -5.52 3.00
CA ALA A 71 -12.95 -6.69 2.72
C ALA A 71 -11.46 -6.39 2.99
N PRO A 72 -10.68 -7.40 3.43
CA PRO A 72 -9.23 -7.27 3.58
C PRO A 72 -8.54 -7.13 2.22
N GLY A 73 -7.22 -7.01 2.24
CA GLY A 73 -6.42 -7.01 1.02
C GLY A 73 -6.51 -8.32 0.23
N ASN A 74 -5.86 -8.36 -0.94
CA ASN A 74 -5.99 -9.46 -1.87
C ASN A 74 -5.46 -10.79 -1.29
N LEU A 75 -6.36 -11.73 -1.00
CA LEU A 75 -6.02 -13.00 -0.33
C LEU A 75 -5.12 -13.91 -1.18
N ALA A 76 -5.24 -13.87 -2.51
CA ALA A 76 -4.37 -14.62 -3.40
C ALA A 76 -2.91 -14.17 -3.23
N LEU A 77 -2.67 -12.86 -3.25
CA LEU A 77 -1.33 -12.29 -3.06
C LEU A 77 -0.84 -12.47 -1.63
N GLN A 78 -1.68 -12.25 -0.62
CA GLN A 78 -1.33 -12.49 0.78
C GLN A 78 -0.88 -13.94 1.02
N SER A 79 -1.53 -14.93 0.40
CA SER A 79 -1.14 -16.35 0.50
C SER A 79 0.28 -16.62 -0.04
N VAL A 80 0.64 -15.97 -1.16
CA VAL A 80 1.98 -16.07 -1.75
C VAL A 80 3.00 -15.34 -0.89
N MET A 81 2.69 -14.11 -0.51
CA MET A 81 3.61 -13.22 0.18
C MET A 81 3.94 -13.71 1.60
N SER A 82 2.93 -14.18 2.34
CA SER A 82 3.12 -14.80 3.66
C SER A 82 3.93 -16.11 3.60
N SER A 83 3.93 -16.83 2.48
CA SER A 83 4.76 -18.04 2.33
C SER A 83 6.27 -17.76 2.32
N LEU A 84 6.66 -16.53 1.99
CA LEU A 84 8.06 -16.08 1.97
C LEU A 84 8.38 -15.15 3.15
N TYR A 85 7.42 -14.32 3.56
CA TYR A 85 7.55 -13.30 4.59
C TYR A 85 6.34 -13.31 5.53
N ALA A 86 6.22 -14.36 6.33
CA ALA A 86 5.05 -14.65 7.16
C ALA A 86 4.64 -13.52 8.12
N GLN A 87 5.59 -12.72 8.58
CA GLN A 87 5.32 -11.57 9.44
C GLN A 87 4.95 -10.34 8.61
N ALA A 88 5.88 -9.80 7.82
CA ALA A 88 5.71 -8.49 7.20
C ALA A 88 4.85 -8.49 5.91
N TYR A 89 4.61 -9.65 5.29
CA TYR A 89 4.14 -9.81 3.91
C TYR A 89 5.05 -9.20 2.84
N TYR A 90 6.09 -8.45 3.20
CA TYR A 90 7.03 -7.84 2.25
C TYR A 90 8.47 -8.25 2.55
N PRO A 91 9.35 -8.30 1.54
CA PRO A 91 10.77 -8.49 1.78
C PRO A 91 11.35 -7.37 2.64
N PRO A 92 12.34 -7.68 3.49
CA PRO A 92 13.21 -6.66 4.05
C PRO A 92 13.74 -5.76 2.92
N GLY A 93 13.74 -4.45 3.15
CA GLY A 93 14.15 -3.47 2.15
C GLY A 93 13.01 -2.77 1.41
N VAL A 94 11.76 -3.20 1.54
CA VAL A 94 10.57 -2.40 1.14
C VAL A 94 10.20 -1.42 2.24
N GLN A 95 10.02 -0.14 1.91
CA GLN A 95 9.68 0.92 2.87
C GLN A 95 8.23 1.40 2.76
N VAL A 96 7.69 1.46 1.55
CA VAL A 96 6.31 1.88 1.29
C VAL A 96 5.72 0.97 0.22
N ALA A 97 4.45 0.63 0.36
CA ALA A 97 3.67 -0.04 -0.67
C ALA A 97 2.64 0.93 -1.27
N LEU A 98 2.60 1.02 -2.61
CA LEU A 98 1.67 1.88 -3.34
C LEU A 98 0.77 1.04 -4.26
N HIS A 99 -0.53 1.21 -4.11
CA HIS A 99 -1.55 0.42 -4.80
C HIS A 99 -2.62 1.27 -5.50
N GLY A 100 -3.39 0.63 -6.37
CA GLY A 100 -4.64 1.14 -6.95
C GLY A 100 -5.78 0.16 -6.68
N HIS A 101 -6.54 -0.18 -7.74
CA HIS A 101 -7.65 -1.14 -7.77
C HIS A 101 -8.89 -0.77 -6.96
N VAL A 102 -8.70 -0.39 -5.71
CA VAL A 102 -9.76 0.17 -4.87
C VAL A 102 -9.89 1.65 -5.21
N HIS A 103 -11.08 2.07 -5.59
CA HIS A 103 -11.36 3.39 -6.17
C HIS A 103 -11.61 4.43 -5.08
N ASP A 104 -10.70 4.49 -4.12
CA ASP A 104 -10.64 5.46 -3.03
C ASP A 104 -9.18 5.88 -2.77
N PHE A 105 -9.00 6.74 -1.78
CA PHE A 105 -7.70 7.05 -1.20
C PHE A 105 -7.59 6.43 0.19
N GLN A 106 -6.46 5.78 0.48
CA GLN A 106 -6.10 5.29 1.81
C GLN A 106 -4.61 5.55 2.06
N ALA A 107 -4.26 6.05 3.24
CA ALA A 107 -2.89 6.05 3.75
C ALA A 107 -2.89 5.36 5.12
N ILE A 108 -2.22 4.22 5.21
CA ILE A 108 -2.26 3.32 6.37
C ILE A 108 -0.84 3.18 6.94
N ASN A 109 -0.69 3.53 8.20
CA ASN A 109 0.47 3.21 9.02
C ASN A 109 0.16 2.04 9.95
N PHE A 110 1.16 1.21 10.23
CA PHE A 110 1.00 0.01 11.05
C PHE A 110 1.77 0.13 12.36
N ALA A 111 1.16 -0.32 13.46
CA ALA A 111 1.83 -0.51 14.75
C ALA A 111 2.65 -1.82 14.80
N SER A 112 2.42 -2.66 13.79
CA SER A 112 3.12 -3.91 13.54
C SER A 112 4.22 -3.67 12.49
N GLY A 113 5.23 -4.54 12.41
CA GLY A 113 6.44 -4.35 11.60
C GLY A 113 6.23 -4.48 10.08
N HIS A 114 5.34 -3.69 9.50
CA HIS A 114 5.02 -3.68 8.07
C HIS A 114 5.37 -2.33 7.43
N PRO A 115 5.71 -2.32 6.13
CA PRO A 115 5.74 -1.08 5.34
C PRO A 115 4.37 -0.42 5.35
N ALA A 116 4.35 0.89 5.53
CA ALA A 116 3.14 1.69 5.37
C ALA A 116 2.59 1.56 3.93
N THR A 117 1.28 1.61 3.81
CA THR A 117 0.56 1.36 2.56
C THR A 117 -0.20 2.60 2.13
N ILE A 118 -0.14 2.93 0.84
CA ILE A 118 -0.98 3.94 0.22
C ILE A 118 -1.81 3.28 -0.89
N VAL A 119 -3.11 3.55 -0.90
CA VAL A 119 -4.02 3.28 -2.01
C VAL A 119 -4.38 4.62 -2.65
N SER A 120 -4.19 4.72 -3.95
CA SER A 120 -4.55 5.90 -4.76
C SER A 120 -5.22 5.43 -6.05
N GLY A 121 -6.28 4.62 -5.94
CA GLY A 121 -7.02 4.11 -7.09
C GLY A 121 -8.20 4.99 -7.54
N ASN A 122 -8.42 6.11 -6.86
CA ASN A 122 -9.47 7.11 -7.12
C ASN A 122 -9.21 8.02 -8.34
N GLY A 123 -8.65 7.50 -9.43
CA GLY A 123 -8.19 8.30 -10.57
C GLY A 123 -9.25 8.75 -11.58
N GLY A 124 -10.46 8.17 -11.59
CA GLY A 124 -11.51 8.56 -12.55
C GLY A 124 -12.55 7.52 -12.96
N ASP A 125 -12.57 6.32 -12.39
CA ASP A 125 -13.62 5.31 -12.62
C ASP A 125 -14.70 5.35 -11.51
N ASN A 126 -15.56 4.35 -11.35
CA ASN A 126 -16.59 4.34 -10.32
C ASN A 126 -15.98 4.42 -8.91
N LEU A 127 -16.24 5.50 -8.18
CA LEU A 127 -15.77 5.65 -6.81
C LEU A 127 -16.39 4.57 -5.92
N ASP A 128 -15.53 4.01 -5.07
CA ASP A 128 -15.97 3.15 -3.99
C ASP A 128 -16.66 3.97 -2.89
N VAL A 129 -17.48 3.31 -2.05
CA VAL A 129 -18.04 3.98 -0.86
C VAL A 129 -16.92 4.27 0.15
N ALA A 130 -17.11 5.29 1.00
CA ALA A 130 -16.14 5.57 2.05
C ALA A 130 -15.98 4.36 2.98
N LEU A 131 -14.74 4.12 3.43
CA LEU A 131 -14.52 3.29 4.61
C LEU A 131 -15.28 3.87 5.81
N PRO A 132 -15.72 3.03 6.77
CA PRO A 132 -16.39 3.52 7.97
C PRO A 132 -15.50 4.49 8.74
N ASP A 133 -16.07 5.58 9.20
CA ASP A 133 -15.43 6.54 10.10
C ASP A 133 -16.37 6.79 11.30
N PRO A 134 -15.95 6.50 12.55
CA PRO A 134 -14.64 5.98 12.94
C PRO A 134 -14.38 4.55 12.41
N PHE A 135 -13.13 4.27 12.08
CA PHE A 135 -12.73 2.96 11.57
C PHE A 135 -12.79 1.88 12.69
N PRO A 136 -13.31 0.66 12.42
CA PRO A 136 -13.43 -0.37 13.44
C PRO A 136 -12.07 -0.83 13.99
N ALA A 137 -11.88 -0.76 15.30
CA ALA A 137 -10.58 -1.01 15.95
C ALA A 137 -10.05 -2.46 15.81
N ASN A 138 -10.94 -3.44 15.57
CA ASN A 138 -10.59 -4.85 15.42
C ASN A 138 -10.44 -5.30 13.97
N LEU A 139 -10.66 -4.41 13.00
CA LEU A 139 -10.57 -4.74 11.59
C LEU A 139 -9.11 -4.68 11.13
N THR A 140 -8.64 -5.78 10.54
CA THR A 140 -7.26 -5.94 10.08
C THR A 140 -7.21 -6.33 8.61
N PRO A 141 -6.25 -5.83 7.82
CA PRO A 141 -6.17 -6.15 6.39
C PRO A 141 -5.57 -7.54 6.12
N ALA A 142 -4.88 -8.14 7.09
CA ALA A 142 -4.33 -9.50 7.00
C ALA A 142 -3.97 -10.04 8.40
N PRO A 143 -3.89 -11.37 8.60
CA PRO A 143 -3.44 -11.95 9.87
C PRO A 143 -2.12 -11.36 10.38
N GLY A 144 -2.10 -10.95 11.65
CA GLY A 144 -0.93 -10.36 12.32
C GLY A 144 -0.72 -8.86 12.11
N VAL A 145 -1.51 -8.23 11.22
CA VAL A 145 -1.38 -6.80 10.93
C VAL A 145 -2.21 -5.98 11.90
N VAL A 146 -1.59 -4.97 12.50
CA VAL A 146 -2.20 -4.01 13.43
C VAL A 146 -2.04 -2.61 12.86
N ILE A 147 -3.17 -1.95 12.62
CA ILE A 147 -3.22 -0.56 12.15
C ILE A 147 -2.88 0.38 13.30
N ASP A 148 -2.06 1.38 13.03
CA ASP A 148 -1.79 2.50 13.93
C ASP A 148 -2.62 3.72 13.53
N LYS A 149 -2.50 4.13 12.26
CA LYS A 149 -3.23 5.29 11.71
C LYS A 149 -3.76 4.96 10.32
N LEU A 150 -4.93 5.50 10.01
CA LEU A 150 -5.56 5.39 8.70
C LEU A 150 -6.14 6.76 8.34
N SER A 151 -5.78 7.28 7.17
CA SER A 151 -6.47 8.40 6.51
C SER A 151 -7.16 7.88 5.27
N HIS A 152 -8.40 8.25 5.02
CA HIS A 152 -9.10 7.80 3.81
C HIS A 152 -10.09 8.83 3.26
N ASN A 153 -10.37 8.74 1.96
CA ASN A 153 -11.33 9.59 1.28
C ASN A 153 -11.89 8.86 0.05
N ASN A 154 -13.14 9.11 -0.31
CA ASN A 154 -13.81 8.47 -1.44
C ASN A 154 -14.17 9.41 -2.59
N SER A 155 -13.34 10.43 -2.84
CA SER A 155 -13.50 11.36 -3.97
C SER A 155 -12.40 11.15 -5.01
N PHE A 156 -12.65 11.59 -6.24
CA PHE A 156 -11.63 11.57 -7.29
C PHE A 156 -10.43 12.41 -6.93
N GLY A 157 -9.24 11.91 -7.26
CA GLY A 157 -8.00 12.53 -6.86
C GLY A 157 -6.76 11.90 -7.45
N PHE A 158 -5.61 12.36 -6.95
CA PHE A 158 -4.30 11.87 -7.34
C PHE A 158 -3.30 12.07 -6.21
N LEU A 159 -2.19 11.33 -6.28
CA LEU A 159 -1.09 11.39 -5.32
C LEU A 159 0.11 12.08 -5.97
N ILE A 160 0.67 13.09 -5.29
CA ILE A 160 2.01 13.61 -5.59
C ILE A 160 2.99 13.00 -4.59
N MET A 161 4.13 12.53 -5.10
CA MET A 161 5.23 11.98 -4.30
C MET A 161 6.46 12.86 -4.50
N GLU A 162 6.93 13.48 -3.42
CA GLU A 162 8.09 14.37 -3.43
C GLU A 162 9.21 13.76 -2.62
N ARG A 163 10.35 13.49 -3.24
CA ARG A 163 11.52 12.99 -2.51
C ARG A 163 12.06 14.09 -1.60
N ARG A 164 12.29 13.79 -0.33
CA ARG A 164 12.86 14.76 0.61
C ARG A 164 14.32 15.03 0.25
N ALA A 165 14.69 16.32 0.25
CA ALA A 165 16.04 16.75 -0.08
C ALA A 165 17.04 16.35 1.03
N ALA A 166 18.28 16.05 0.65
CA ALA A 166 19.34 15.75 1.60
C ALA A 166 19.54 16.93 2.59
N PRO A 167 19.82 16.65 3.88
CA PRO A 167 20.15 15.35 4.47
C PRO A 167 18.94 14.50 4.89
N ALA A 168 17.70 14.98 4.71
CA ALA A 168 16.51 14.18 4.99
C ALA A 168 16.42 12.99 4.01
N ARG A 169 15.79 11.90 4.47
CA ARG A 169 15.60 10.66 3.69
C ARG A 169 14.11 10.37 3.50
N GLY A 170 13.74 9.56 2.53
CA GLY A 170 12.34 9.20 2.27
C GLY A 170 11.58 10.25 1.46
N TRP A 171 10.26 10.14 1.47
CA TRP A 171 9.35 10.88 0.60
C TRP A 171 8.22 11.53 1.39
N THR A 172 7.71 12.64 0.85
CA THR A 172 6.45 13.27 1.26
C THR A 172 5.39 12.89 0.24
N PHE A 173 4.26 12.41 0.72
CA PHE A 173 3.12 11.96 -0.09
C PHE A 173 1.95 12.90 0.15
N LYS A 174 1.44 13.53 -0.90
CA LYS A 174 0.31 14.45 -0.81
C LYS A 174 -0.83 13.96 -1.68
N ALA A 175 -1.96 13.67 -1.06
CA ALA A 175 -3.18 13.33 -1.76
C ALA A 175 -3.97 14.59 -2.07
N TYR A 176 -4.47 14.70 -3.30
CA TYR A 176 -5.26 15.82 -3.77
C TYR A 176 -6.58 15.35 -4.33
N THR A 177 -7.61 16.20 -4.28
CA THR A 177 -8.80 16.03 -5.10
C THR A 177 -8.50 16.28 -6.57
N ALA A 178 -9.41 15.89 -7.46
CA ALA A 178 -9.34 16.21 -8.89
C ALA A 178 -9.24 17.72 -9.19
N ALA A 179 -9.74 18.57 -8.27
CA ALA A 179 -9.63 20.03 -8.34
C ALA A 179 -8.31 20.59 -7.77
N GLY A 180 -7.38 19.73 -7.35
CA GLY A 180 -6.09 20.13 -6.78
C GLY A 180 -6.17 20.63 -5.33
N LYS A 181 -7.23 20.31 -4.58
CA LYS A 181 -7.31 20.62 -3.15
C LYS A 181 -6.63 19.52 -2.32
N LEU A 182 -5.80 19.91 -1.36
CA LEU A 182 -5.04 18.97 -0.53
C LEU A 182 -5.97 18.21 0.42
N LEU A 183 -5.97 16.89 0.32
CA LEU A 183 -6.70 15.99 1.22
C LEU A 183 -5.85 15.69 2.47
N ALA A 184 -4.63 15.20 2.28
CA ALA A 184 -3.71 14.82 3.34
C ALA A 184 -2.25 14.91 2.86
N SER A 185 -1.34 15.17 3.79
CA SER A 185 0.11 15.14 3.60
C SER A 185 0.73 14.13 4.57
N CYS A 186 1.47 13.17 4.05
CA CYS A 186 2.10 12.10 4.83
C CYS A 186 3.61 12.07 4.59
N ASP A 187 4.39 12.16 5.66
CA ASP A 187 5.85 12.06 5.60
C ASP A 187 6.32 10.65 5.95
N GLN A 188 7.24 10.13 5.13
CA GLN A 188 7.82 8.81 5.33
C GLN A 188 9.06 8.86 6.22
N ALA A 189 9.13 7.96 7.20
CA ALA A 189 10.33 7.67 7.97
C ALA A 189 10.58 6.15 8.03
N GLY A 190 11.58 5.66 7.31
CA GLY A 190 11.81 4.22 7.22
C GLY A 190 10.60 3.54 6.60
N THR A 191 9.96 2.62 7.33
CA THR A 191 8.75 1.89 6.91
C THR A 191 7.44 2.56 7.34
N THR A 192 7.47 3.70 8.03
CA THR A 192 6.26 4.35 8.56
C THR A 192 5.86 5.59 7.78
N LEU A 193 4.58 5.94 7.87
CA LEU A 193 4.02 7.20 7.39
C LEU A 193 3.40 7.98 8.55
N THR A 194 3.68 9.26 8.64
CA THR A 194 3.01 10.20 9.55
C THR A 194 2.20 11.17 8.71
N CYS A 195 0.87 11.01 8.74
CA CYS A 195 -0.07 11.90 8.07
C CYS A 195 -0.50 13.04 8.99
N ASP A 196 -0.75 14.21 8.41
CA ASP A 196 -1.28 15.40 9.09
C ASP A 196 -2.73 15.26 9.55
N LYS A 197 -3.48 14.35 8.93
CA LYS A 197 -4.87 14.00 9.25
C LYS A 197 -4.99 12.48 9.48
N THR A 198 -6.13 12.06 10.03
CA THR A 198 -6.51 10.65 10.26
C THR A 198 -8.04 10.53 10.22
N GLY A 199 -8.57 9.34 9.95
CA GLY A 199 -9.98 9.09 9.71
C GLY A 199 -10.38 9.50 8.29
N PHE A 200 -11.66 9.84 8.12
CA PHE A 200 -12.14 10.42 6.86
C PHE A 200 -11.54 11.82 6.65
N VAL A 201 -10.78 12.01 5.57
CA VAL A 201 -10.16 13.29 5.24
C VAL A 201 -10.98 14.05 4.20
N ALA A 202 -11.35 15.28 4.54
CA ALA A 202 -11.98 16.23 3.62
C ALA A 202 -10.96 17.29 3.16
N PRO A 203 -11.15 17.88 1.96
CA PRO A 203 -10.28 18.94 1.44
C PRO A 203 -10.40 20.25 2.21
#